data_AF-A0A3E3ITL6-F1
#
_entry.id   AF-A0A3E3ITL6-F1
#
_cell.length_a   1.000
_cell.length_b   1.000
_cell.length_c   1.000
_cell.angle_alpha   90.00
_cell.angle_beta   90.00
_cell.angle_gamma   90.00
#
_symmetry.space_group_name_H-M   'P 1'
#
loop_
_entity.id
_entity.type
_entity.pdbx_description
1 polymer ?
#
loop_
_entity_poly.entity_id
_entity_poly.type
_entity_poly.pdbx_seq_one_letter_code
_entity_poly.pdbx_strand_id
1 'polypeptide(L)'
;MLSSSERERRQYFAELSRKEAEHLVEKTLYCPNCGYKIGVVYSDLSGHMTAKCQKCKTISVLNLAYFRRQRRRWRKRQFPF
;
A
#
# COMPACT_ATOMS: atom_id res chain seq x y z
N MET A 1 -27.24 16.36 -6.91
CA MET A 1 -26.04 17.15 -6.50
C MET A 1 -25.81 16.85 -5.02
N LEU A 2 -24.60 16.45 -4.61
CA LEU A 2 -24.31 16.26 -3.17
C LEU A 2 -24.53 17.58 -2.42
N SER A 3 -25.28 17.52 -1.33
CA SER A 3 -25.52 18.67 -0.45
C SER A 3 -24.18 19.20 0.09
N SER A 4 -24.10 20.50 0.34
CA SER A 4 -22.88 21.14 0.85
C SER A 4 -22.35 20.45 2.11
N SER A 5 -23.25 20.01 3.00
CA SER A 5 -22.94 19.26 4.22
C SER A 5 -22.31 17.88 4.00
N GLU A 6 -22.65 17.18 2.91
CA GLU A 6 -22.06 15.87 2.60
C GLU A 6 -20.62 16.00 2.09
N ARG A 7 -20.31 17.10 1.41
CA ARG A 7 -18.95 17.40 0.94
C ARG A 7 -18.04 17.75 2.11
N GLU A 8 -18.54 18.57 3.03
CA GLU A 8 -17.82 18.94 4.27
C GLU A 8 -17.50 17.72 5.13
N ARG A 9 -18.47 16.80 5.32
CA ARG A 9 -18.23 15.54 6.03
C ARG A 9 -17.16 14.68 5.36
N ARG A 10 -17.20 14.54 4.03
CA ARG A 10 -16.19 13.76 3.28
C ARG A 10 -14.80 14.38 3.40
N GLN A 11 -14.70 15.70 3.32
CA GLN A 11 -13.43 16.41 3.52
C GLN A 11 -12.91 16.24 4.96
N TYR A 12 -13.78 16.34 5.96
CA TYR A 12 -13.43 16.12 7.36
C TYR A 12 -12.84 14.72 7.61
N PHE A 13 -13.50 13.66 7.11
CA PHE A 13 -12.98 12.30 7.24
C PHE A 13 -11.68 12.07 6.46
N ALA A 14 -11.53 12.70 5.28
CA ALA A 14 -10.28 12.64 4.54
C ALA A 14 -9.12 13.30 5.30
N GLU A 15 -9.37 14.41 5.97
CA GLU A 15 -8.38 15.13 6.77
C GLU A 15 -8.02 14.38 8.07
N LEU A 16 -9.00 13.77 8.73
CA LEU A 16 -8.76 12.84 9.85
C LEU A 16 -7.86 11.69 9.44
N SER A 17 -8.19 11.02 8.33
CA SER A 17 -7.40 9.90 7.82
C SER A 17 -5.97 10.32 7.46
N ARG A 18 -5.76 11.54 6.94
CA ARG A 18 -4.42 12.09 6.69
C ARG A 18 -3.63 12.26 8.00
N LYS A 19 -4.23 12.84 9.05
CA LYS A 19 -3.58 13.02 10.35
C LYS A 19 -3.22 11.70 11.02
N GLU A 20 -4.08 10.70 10.91
CA GLU A 20 -3.78 9.35 11.41
C GLU A 20 -2.59 8.74 10.65
N ALA A 21 -2.54 8.91 9.33
CA ALA A 21 -1.47 8.39 8.48
C ALA A 21 -0.10 9.02 8.74
N GLU A 22 -0.02 10.28 9.18
CA GLU A 22 1.25 10.98 9.48
C GLU A 22 2.09 10.28 10.56
N HIS A 23 1.44 9.63 11.53
CA HIS A 23 2.12 8.90 12.59
C HIS A 23 2.44 7.44 12.22
N LEU A 24 1.94 6.96 11.08
CA LEU A 24 2.09 5.58 10.67
C LEU A 24 3.33 5.37 9.79
N VAL A 25 3.98 4.24 9.97
CA VAL A 25 5.17 3.90 9.19
C VAL A 25 4.75 3.41 7.81
N GLU A 26 5.10 4.19 6.79
CA GLU A 26 4.95 3.81 5.39
C GLU A 26 5.85 2.63 4.99
N LYS A 27 5.27 1.69 4.25
CA LYS A 27 5.95 0.52 3.69
C LYS A 27 5.63 0.40 2.22
N THR A 28 6.67 0.39 1.38
CA THR A 28 6.52 0.16 -0.05
C THR A 28 6.28 -1.30 -0.35
N LEU A 29 5.25 -1.56 -1.17
CA LEU A 29 4.98 -2.87 -1.74
C LEU A 29 5.53 -2.97 -3.14
N TYR A 30 6.16 -4.10 -3.41
CA TYR A 30 6.73 -4.44 -4.69
C TYR A 30 5.98 -5.62 -5.29
N CYS A 31 5.90 -5.62 -6.62
CA CYS A 31 5.33 -6.73 -7.35
C CYS A 31 6.20 -7.96 -7.16
N PRO A 32 5.62 -9.10 -6.76
CA PRO A 32 6.38 -10.35 -6.61
C PRO A 32 6.91 -10.86 -7.96
N ASN A 33 6.30 -10.48 -9.08
CA ASN A 33 6.65 -10.95 -10.42
C ASN A 33 7.74 -10.09 -11.08
N CYS A 34 7.59 -8.75 -11.06
CA CYS A 34 8.49 -7.85 -11.78
C CYS A 34 9.29 -6.88 -10.91
N GLY A 35 9.11 -6.91 -9.58
CA GLY A 35 9.80 -5.99 -8.66
C GLY A 35 9.36 -4.53 -8.75
N TYR A 36 8.37 -4.19 -9.56
CA TYR A 36 7.86 -2.81 -9.68
C TYR A 36 7.11 -2.37 -8.42
N LYS A 37 7.23 -1.10 -8.03
CA LYS A 37 6.51 -0.52 -6.88
C LYS A 37 5.01 -0.50 -7.19
N ILE A 38 4.22 -1.29 -6.47
CA ILE A 38 2.75 -1.34 -6.65
C ILE A 38 2.08 -0.23 -5.85
N GLY A 39 2.57 0.05 -4.65
CA GLY A 39 1.95 1.04 -3.77
C GLY A 39 2.67 1.18 -2.44
N VAL A 40 2.09 1.99 -1.56
CA VAL A 40 2.52 2.17 -0.17
C VAL A 40 1.40 1.69 0.73
N VAL A 41 1.76 1.00 1.80
CA VAL A 41 0.84 0.56 2.84
C VAL A 41 1.37 1.01 4.18
N TYR A 42 0.46 1.40 5.07
CA TYR A 42 0.79 1.83 6.42
C TYR A 42 0.95 0.63 7.35
N SER A 43 1.63 0.83 8.48
CA SER A 43 1.92 -0.21 9.47
C SER A 43 0.70 -0.83 10.13
N ASP A 44 -0.41 -0.11 10.14
CA ASP A 44 -1.70 -0.48 10.72
C ASP A 44 -2.48 -1.48 9.86
N LEU A 45 -2.21 -1.49 8.54
CA LEU A 45 -2.87 -2.43 7.63
C LEU A 45 -2.41 -3.87 7.90
N SER A 46 -3.34 -4.68 8.39
CA SER A 46 -3.22 -6.13 8.52
C SER A 46 -4.24 -6.83 7.63
N GLY A 47 -3.81 -7.85 6.87
CA GLY A 47 -4.70 -8.67 6.06
C GLY A 47 -4.17 -8.97 4.66
N HIS A 48 -5.11 -9.28 3.76
CA HIS A 48 -4.85 -9.53 2.35
C HIS A 48 -5.30 -8.32 1.54
N MET A 49 -4.45 -7.84 0.64
CA MET A 49 -4.83 -6.81 -0.32
C MET A 49 -4.69 -7.35 -1.74
N THR A 50 -5.67 -7.04 -2.58
CA THR A 50 -5.57 -7.28 -4.01
C THR A 50 -4.87 -6.09 -4.66
N ALA A 51 -3.76 -6.36 -5.33
CA ALA A 51 -2.95 -5.30 -5.92
C ALA A 51 -2.68 -5.64 -7.39
N LYS A 52 -2.99 -4.69 -8.27
CA LYS A 52 -2.68 -4.78 -9.70
C LYS A 52 -1.36 -4.08 -9.97
N CYS A 53 -0.40 -4.80 -10.52
CA CYS A 53 0.85 -4.19 -10.94
C CYS A 53 0.63 -3.30 -12.18
N GLN A 54 1.09 -2.05 -12.15
CA GLN A 54 0.99 -1.16 -13.30
C GLN A 54 1.92 -1.56 -14.45
N LYS A 55 3.03 -2.26 -14.16
CA LYS A 55 4.01 -2.70 -15.16
C LYS A 55 3.60 -4.02 -15.85
N CYS A 56 3.46 -5.10 -15.08
CA CYS A 56 3.15 -6.42 -15.64
C CYS A 56 1.66 -6.74 -15.69
N LYS A 57 0.79 -5.84 -15.22
CA LYS A 57 -0.69 -5.98 -15.18
C LYS A 57 -1.21 -7.19 -14.39
N THR A 58 -0.32 -7.99 -13.79
CA THR A 58 -0.68 -9.12 -12.92
C THR A 58 -1.45 -8.63 -11.70
N ILE A 59 -2.56 -9.30 -11.43
CA ILE A 59 -3.34 -9.13 -10.20
C ILE A 59 -2.84 -10.19 -9.22
N SER A 60 -2.40 -9.75 -8.04
CA SER A 60 -1.92 -10.67 -7.00
C SER A 60 -2.52 -10.30 -5.66
N VAL A 61 -2.84 -11.32 -4.86
CA VAL A 61 -3.25 -11.15 -3.47
C VAL A 61 -1.97 -11.09 -2.62
N LEU A 62 -1.70 -9.94 -2.02
CA LEU A 62 -0.54 -9.70 -1.18
C LEU A 62 -0.97 -9.77 0.29
N ASN A 63 -0.40 -10.71 1.05
CA ASN A 63 -0.62 -10.78 2.49
C ASN A 63 0.37 -9.85 3.22
N LEU A 64 -0.14 -8.75 3.76
CA LEU A 64 0.64 -7.71 4.43
C LEU A 64 1.57 -8.25 5.53
N ALA A 65 1.25 -9.39 6.18
CA ALA A 65 2.11 -10.04 7.16
C ALA A 65 3.41 -10.62 6.55
N TYR A 66 3.35 -11.18 5.34
CA TYR A 66 4.53 -11.66 4.62
C TYR A 66 5.37 -10.52 4.04
N PHE A 67 4.70 -9.49 3.52
CA PHE A 67 5.36 -8.31 2.96
C PHE A 67 5.90 -7.36 4.06
N ARG A 68 5.45 -7.51 5.32
CA ARG A 68 6.01 -6.84 6.52
C ARG A 68 7.52 -7.05 6.67
N ARG A 69 8.06 -8.18 6.18
CA ARG A 69 9.50 -8.53 6.24
C ARG A 69 10.26 -8.33 4.92
N GLN A 70 9.59 -7.90 3.85
CA GLN A 70 10.21 -7.86 2.53
C GLN A 70 11.40 -6.90 2.42
N ARG A 71 11.45 -5.80 3.21
CA ARG A 71 12.61 -4.88 3.27
C ARG A 71 13.95 -5.62 3.49
N ARG A 72 13.96 -6.75 4.21
CA ARG A 72 15.18 -7.55 4.47
C ARG A 72 15.47 -8.59 3.38
N ARG A 73 14.46 -9.14 2.71
CA ARG A 73 14.63 -10.19 1.69
C ARG A 73 15.07 -9.64 0.33
N TRP A 74 14.62 -8.44 -0.06
CA TRP A 74 15.00 -7.85 -1.35
C TRP A 74 16.45 -7.34 -1.39
N ARG A 75 17.02 -6.84 -0.27
CA ARG A 75 18.47 -6.58 -0.19
C ARG A 75 19.30 -7.84 -0.48
N LYS A 76 18.76 -9.03 -0.23
CA LYS A 76 19.41 -10.32 -0.50
C LYS A 76 19.04 -10.94 -1.86
N ARG A 77 18.12 -10.33 -2.62
CA ARG A 77 17.77 -10.72 -3.99
C ARG A 77 18.13 -9.60 -4.98
N GLN A 78 19.30 -8.97 -4.80
CA GLN A 78 20.09 -8.62 -5.98
C GLN A 78 20.31 -9.96 -6.69
N PHE A 79 19.55 -10.20 -7.76
CA PHE A 79 19.71 -11.41 -8.54
C PHE A 79 21.12 -11.37 -9.17
N PRO A 80 21.95 -12.40 -8.95
CA PRO A 80 22.99 -12.74 -9.91
C PRO A 80 22.26 -13.37 -11.11
N PHE A 81 22.34 -12.75 -12.27
CA PHE A 81 22.44 -13.34 -13.61
C PHE A 81 22.41 -12.21 -14.64
#